data_AF-A0A439DXZ3-F1
#
_entry.id   AF-A0A439DXZ3-F1
#
_cell.length_a   1.000
_cell.length_b   1.000
_cell.length_c   1.000
_cell.angle_alpha   90.00
_cell.angle_beta   90.00
_cell.angle_gamma   90.00
#
_symmetry.space_group_name_H-M   'P 1'
#
loop_
_entity.id
_entity.type
_entity.pdbx_description
1 polymer ?
#
loop_
_entity_poly.entity_id
_entity_poly.type
_entity_poly.pdbx_seq_one_letter_code
_entity_poly.pdbx_strand_id
1 'polypeptide(L)' 'MESWRARLGVLASRGETSGPRVDECRAALSFWRMHATLVRELHISDDEAHSLLTVIEQHGNREAVAR' A
#
# COMPACT_ATOMS: atom_id res chain seq x y z
N MET A 1 -7.01 7.08 1.33
CA MET A 1 -5.80 7.26 2.16
C MET A 1 -6.13 7.60 3.62
N GLU A 2 -7.05 8.53 3.89
CA GLU A 2 -7.43 8.93 5.27
C GLU A 2 -8.01 7.79 6.12
N SER A 3 -8.83 6.91 5.54
CA SER A 3 -9.39 5.74 6.24
C SER A 3 -8.32 4.80 6.80
N TRP A 4 -7.25 4.54 6.03
CA TRP A 4 -6.12 3.70 6.45
C TRP A 4 -5.24 4.38 7.50
N ARG A 5 -5.02 5.69 7.39
CA ARG A 5 -4.29 6.46 8.43
C ARG A 5 -5.05 6.47 9.75
N ALA A 6 -6.36 6.68 9.70
CA ALA A 6 -7.22 6.62 10.89
C ALA A 6 -7.18 5.23 11.53
N ARG A 7 -7.31 4.17 10.71
CA ARG A 7 -7.21 2.78 11.20
C ARG A 7 -5.86 2.49 11.86
N LEU A 8 -4.75 2.91 11.26
CA LEU A 8 -3.42 2.77 11.85
C LEU A 8 -3.29 3.54 13.17
N GLY A 9 -3.86 4.75 13.26
CA GLY A 9 -3.92 5.52 14.50
C GLY A 9 -4.70 4.83 15.62
N VAL A 10 -5.81 4.15 15.28
CA VAL A 10 -6.60 3.35 16.23
C VAL A 10 -5.83 2.13 16.72
N LEU A 11 -5.03 1.48 15.87
CA LEU A 11 -4.16 0.37 16.30
C LEU A 11 -3.11 0.88 17.28
N ALA A 12 -2.45 1.98 16.95
CA ALA A 12 -1.44 2.60 17.81
C ALA A 12 -2.00 3.02 19.18
N SER A 13 -3.21 3.60 19.23
CA SER A 13 -3.83 4.00 20.50
C SER A 13 -4.19 2.83 21.40
N ARG A 14 -4.30 1.61 20.84
CA ARG A 14 -4.50 0.35 21.58
C ARG A 14 -3.18 -0.35 21.95
N GLY A 15 -2.03 0.28 21.69
CA GLY A 15 -0.71 -0.28 21.91
C GLY A 15 -0.25 -1.25 20.82
N GLU A 16 -1.02 -1.41 19.73
CA GLU A 16 -0.66 -2.27 18.61
C GLU A 16 0.23 -1.48 17.63
N THR A 17 1.55 -1.66 17.75
CA THR A 17 2.56 -0.93 16.96
C THR A 17 3.25 -1.80 15.91
N SER A 18 3.02 -3.11 15.94
CA SER A 18 3.54 -4.11 15.01
C SER A 18 2.58 -5.29 14.87
N GLY A 19 2.74 -6.06 13.80
CA GLY A 19 1.96 -7.27 13.55
C GLY A 19 1.05 -7.15 12.33
N PRO A 20 0.32 -8.22 11.99
CA PRO A 20 -0.30 -8.37 10.67
C PRO A 20 -1.23 -7.22 10.27
N ARG A 21 -1.99 -6.66 11.21
CA ARG A 21 -2.93 -5.57 10.94
C ARG A 21 -2.22 -4.24 10.74
N VAL A 22 -1.13 -4.01 11.46
CA VAL A 22 -0.28 -2.83 11.28
C VAL A 22 0.42 -2.92 9.93
N ASP A 23 0.92 -4.10 9.57
CA ASP A 23 1.59 -4.33 8.30
C ASP A 23 0.64 -4.17 7.11
N GLU A 24 -0.60 -4.68 7.22
CA GLU A 24 -1.66 -4.45 6.23
C GLU A 24 -1.94 -2.95 6.04
N CYS A 25 -2.11 -2.20 7.13
CA CYS A 25 -2.34 -0.76 7.05
C CYS A 25 -1.16 -0.02 6.40
N ARG A 26 0.09 -0.41 6.73
CA ARG A 26 1.29 0.18 6.14
C ARG A 26 1.42 -0.16 4.65
N ALA A 27 1.13 -1.39 4.26
CA ALA A 27 1.14 -1.82 2.86
C ALA A 27 0.12 -1.00 2.04
N ALA A 28 -1.12 -0.90 2.52
CA ALA A 28 -2.15 -0.09 1.86
C ALA A 28 -1.72 1.38 1.73
N LEU A 29 -1.15 1.98 2.78
CA LEU A 29 -0.65 3.36 2.71
C LEU A 29 0.49 3.53 1.72
N SER A 30 1.40 2.54 1.63
CA SER A 30 2.48 2.57 0.65
C SER A 30 1.96 2.47 -0.79
N PHE A 31 0.99 1.58 -1.04
CA PHE A 31 0.31 1.45 -2.33
C PHE A 31 -0.28 2.79 -2.77
N TRP A 32 -1.11 3.42 -1.93
CA TRP A 32 -1.77 4.68 -2.29
C TRP A 32 -0.79 5.84 -2.44
N ARG A 33 0.35 5.81 -1.73
CA ARG A 33 1.42 6.79 -1.92
C ARG A 33 2.05 6.64 -3.30
N MET A 34 2.38 5.43 -3.71
CA MET A 34 2.95 5.16 -5.04
C MET A 34 1.94 5.48 -6.15
N HIS A 35 0.67 5.10 -5.97
CA HIS A 35 -0.41 5.43 -6.91
C HIS A 35 -0.50 6.94 -7.15
N ALA A 36 -0.52 7.73 -6.08
CA ALA A 36 -0.54 9.19 -6.18
C ALA A 36 0.70 9.75 -6.90
N THR A 37 1.88 9.16 -6.73
CA THR A 37 3.09 9.54 -7.47
C THR A 37 2.94 9.25 -8.96
N LEU A 38 2.44 8.07 -9.35
CA LEU A 38 2.24 7.71 -10.76
C LEU A 38 1.28 8.68 -11.45
N VAL A 39 0.17 9.03 -10.78
CA VAL A 39 -0.83 9.95 -11.35
C VAL A 39 -0.30 11.39 -11.42
N ARG A 40 0.31 11.89 -10.34
CA ARG A 40 0.69 13.31 -10.26
C ARG A 40 1.97 13.65 -11.00
N GLU A 41 2.98 12.79 -10.92
CA GLU A 41 4.32 13.08 -11.43
C GLU A 41 4.55 12.47 -12.82
N LEU A 42 3.94 11.32 -13.11
CA LEU A 42 4.12 10.60 -14.37
C LEU A 42 2.91 10.72 -15.30
N HIS A 43 1.84 11.40 -14.87
CA HIS A 43 0.63 11.63 -15.65
C HIS A 43 -0.01 10.34 -16.21
N ILE A 44 0.15 9.23 -15.48
CA ILE A 44 -0.51 7.96 -15.78
C ILE A 44 -1.97 8.08 -15.32
N SER A 45 -2.91 7.51 -16.08
CA SER A 45 -4.32 7.52 -15.66
C SER A 45 -4.53 6.72 -14.37
N ASP A 46 -5.62 7.00 -13.66
CA ASP A 46 -5.93 6.35 -12.38
C ASP A 46 -5.99 4.82 -12.51
N ASP A 47 -6.69 4.35 -13.56
CA ASP A 47 -6.86 2.93 -13.87
C ASP A 47 -5.54 2.25 -14.26
N GLU A 48 -4.72 2.90 -15.09
CA GLU A 48 -3.41 2.37 -15.47
C GLU A 48 -2.45 2.34 -14.29
N ALA A 49 -2.45 3.36 -13.44
CA ALA A 49 -1.65 3.39 -12.22
C ALA A 49 -2.05 2.26 -11.27
N HIS A 50 -3.36 2.01 -11.11
CA HIS A 50 -3.86 0.89 -10.31
C HIS A 50 -3.44 -0.47 -10.89
N SER A 51 -3.57 -0.64 -12.20
CA SER A 51 -3.18 -1.84 -12.92
C SER A 51 -1.67 -2.12 -12.79
N LEU A 52 -0.83 -1.10 -13.01
CA LEU A 52 0.63 -1.21 -12.90
C LEU A 52 1.06 -1.66 -11.50
N LEU A 53 0.48 -1.06 -10.46
CA LEU A 53 0.80 -1.43 -9.08
C LEU A 53 0.39 -2.85 -8.75
N THR A 54 -0.75 -3.31 -9.27
CA THR A 54 -1.19 -4.70 -9.14
C THR A 54 -0.16 -5.66 -9.76
N VAL A 55 0.39 -5.33 -10.93
CA VAL A 55 1.43 -6.15 -11.59
C VAL A 55 2.73 -6.17 -10.75
N ILE A 56 3.14 -5.02 -10.21
CA ILE A 56 4.33 -4.92 -9.35
C ILE A 56 4.17 -5.78 -8.09
N GLU A 57 3.02 -5.72 -7.43
CA GLU A 57 2.72 -6.53 -6.24
C GLU A 57 2.77 -8.04 -6.56
N GLN A 58 2.16 -8.46 -7.68
CA GLN A 58 2.21 -9.85 -8.13
C GLN A 58 3.65 -10.32 -8.43
N HIS A 59 4.49 -9.44 -8.96
CA HIS A 59 5.89 -9.76 -9.21
C HIS A 59 6.68 -9.92 -7.90
N GLY A 60 6.55 -8.97 -6.97
CA GLY A 60 7.21 -9.06 -5.66
C GLY A 60 6.78 -10.31 -4.86
N ASN A 61 5.50 -10.68 -4.93
CA ASN A 61 5.00 -11.89 -4.27
C ASN A 61 5.60 -13.18 -4.87
N ARG A 62 5.75 -13.25 -6.20
CA ARG A 62 6.40 -14.40 -6.86
C ARG A 62 7.85 -14.57 -6.43
N GLU A 63 8.61 -13.48 -6.31
CA GLU A 63 9.99 -13.54 -5.83
C GLU A 63 10.09 -13.99 -4.36
N ALA A 64 9.12 -13.61 -3.53
CA ALA A 64 9.09 -14.03 -2.13
C ALA A 64 8.83 -15.54 -1.96
N VAL A 65 7.93 -16.12 -2.78
CA VAL A 65 7.63 -17.57 -2.76
C VAL A 65 8.79 -18.42 -3.29
N ALA A 66 9.63 -17.86 -4.16
CA ALA A 66 10.77 -18.57 -4.74
C ALA A 66 12.00 -18.63 -3.81
N ARG A 67 11.98 -17.95 -2.66
CA ARG A 67 13.05 -17.97 -1.65
C ARG A 67 12.69 -18.90 -0.50
#